data_AF-A0A136IR44-F1
#
_entry.id   AF-A0A136IR44-F1
#
_cell.length_a   1.000
_cell.length_b   1.000
_cell.length_c   1.000
_cell.angle_alpha   90.00
_cell.angle_beta   90.00
_cell.angle_gamma   90.00
#
_symmetry.space_group_name_H-M   'P 1'
#
loop_
_entity.id
_entity.type
_entity.pdbx_description
1 polymer ?
#
loop_
_entity_poly.entity_id
_entity_poly.type
_entity_poly.pdbx_seq_one_letter_code
_entity_poly.pdbx_strand_id
1 'polypeptide(L)' 'MGVAPRDQPTTRQAIYDRIADGQTIVIFEDCVLRLDSWLNTHPGGKLAIQHMVGRDATDEIK' A
#
# COMPACT_ATOMS: atom_id res chain seq x y z
N MET A 1 12.31 -15.43 -2.95
CA MET A 1 12.21 -14.00 -3.32
C MET A 1 12.45 -13.19 -2.06
N GLY A 2 13.49 -12.36 -2.04
CA GLY A 2 13.84 -11.56 -0.86
C GLY A 2 12.76 -10.51 -0.60
N VAL A 3 12.36 -10.37 0.66
CA VAL A 3 11.53 -9.23 1.08
C VAL A 3 12.42 -7.99 0.91
N ALA A 4 11.95 -6.99 0.16
CA ALA A 4 12.65 -5.73 0.04
C ALA A 4 12.94 -5.19 1.45
N PRO A 5 14.14 -4.65 1.72
CA PRO A 5 14.45 -4.13 3.04
C PRO A 5 13.43 -3.07 3.44
N ARG A 6 13.06 -3.06 4.72
CA ARG A 6 12.14 -2.04 5.24
C ARG A 6 12.80 -0.66 5.14
N ASP A 7 11.96 0.35 4.97
CA ASP A 7 12.31 1.77 5.09
C ASP A 7 13.40 2.24 4.11
N GLN A 8 13.46 1.61 2.94
CA GLN A 8 14.30 2.09 1.84
C GLN A 8 13.52 2.98 0.87
N PRO A 9 14.14 4.06 0.37
CA PRO A 9 13.57 4.85 -0.71
C PRO A 9 13.22 3.97 -1.91
N THR A 10 12.02 4.18 -2.45
CA THR A 10 11.54 3.47 -3.64
C THR A 10 11.10 4.49 -4.68
N THR A 11 11.04 4.06 -5.94
CA THR A 11 10.54 4.90 -7.03
C THR A 11 9.05 4.68 -7.25
N ARG A 12 8.39 5.66 -7.86
CA ARG A 12 7.00 5.54 -8.30
C ARG A 12 6.79 4.36 -9.26
N GLN A 13 7.73 4.11 -10.16
CA GLN A 13 7.65 2.96 -11.08
C GLN A 13 7.65 1.64 -10.32
N ALA A 14 8.56 1.48 -9.35
CA ALA A 14 8.61 0.26 -8.52
C ALA A 14 7.32 0.06 -7.70
N ILE A 15 6.64 1.13 -7.29
CA ILE A 15 5.31 1.04 -6.66
C ILE A 15 4.28 0.49 -7.66
N TYR A 16 4.25 1.01 -8.89
CA TYR A 16 3.32 0.55 -9.92
C TYR A 16 3.54 -0.91 -10.31
N ASP A 17 4.79 -1.33 -10.49
CA ASP A 17 5.11 -2.72 -10.84
C ASP A 17 4.60 -3.67 -9.75
N ARG A 18 4.78 -3.30 -8.48
CA ARG A 18 4.28 -4.09 -7.34
C ARG A 18 2.75 -4.13 -7.26
N ILE A 19 2.07 -3.03 -7.60
CA ILE A 19 0.60 -3.01 -7.68
C ILE A 19 0.13 -3.89 -8.85
N ALA A 20 0.81 -3.84 -9.99
CA ALA A 20 0.53 -4.70 -11.14
C ALA A 20 0.72 -6.19 -10.81
N ASP A 21 1.68 -6.51 -9.94
CA ASP A 21 1.90 -7.85 -9.37
C ASP A 21 0.84 -8.25 -8.31
N GLY A 22 -0.17 -7.40 -8.07
CA GLY A 22 -1.30 -7.67 -7.18
C GLY A 22 -1.08 -7.27 -5.73
N GLN A 23 -0.01 -6.55 -5.39
CA GLN A 23 0.17 -6.03 -4.04
C GLN A 23 -0.80 -4.87 -3.76
N THR A 24 -1.39 -4.89 -2.58
CA THR A 24 -2.25 -3.82 -2.07
C THR A 24 -1.37 -2.77 -1.41
N ILE A 25 -1.07 -1.70 -2.15
CA ILE A 25 -0.17 -0.63 -1.70
C ILE A 25 -0.91 0.70 -1.62
N VAL A 26 -0.68 1.47 -0.54
CA VAL A 26 -1.13 2.86 -0.38
C VAL A 26 0.06 3.72 0.05
N ILE A 27 -0.07 5.05 -0.10
CA ILE A 27 0.88 6.03 0.41
C ILE A 27 0.29 6.67 1.67
N PHE A 28 1.09 6.84 2.71
CA PHE A 28 0.71 7.49 3.96
C PHE A 28 1.93 8.24 4.50
N GLU A 29 1.85 9.57 4.65
CA GLU A 29 2.95 10.40 5.18
C GLU A 29 4.31 10.07 4.54
N ASP A 30 4.38 10.14 3.20
CA ASP A 30 5.56 9.79 2.37
C ASP A 30 6.04 8.33 2.49
N CYS A 31 5.34 7.47 3.24
CA CYS A 31 5.64 6.05 3.39
C CYS A 31 4.82 5.20 2.41
N VAL A 32 5.45 4.16 1.88
CA VAL A 32 4.80 3.17 1.02
C VAL A 32 4.39 1.95 1.85
N LEU A 33 3.10 1.83 2.12
CA LEU A 33 2.56 0.76 2.97
C LEU A 33 2.02 -0.39 2.11
N ARG A 34 2.46 -1.62 2.41
CA ARG A 34 1.89 -2.85 1.82
C ARG A 34 0.89 -3.47 2.81
N LEU A 35 -0.37 -3.55 2.41
CA LEU A 35 -1.49 -3.92 3.29
C LEU A 35 -1.99 -5.36 3.11
N ASP A 36 -1.35 -6.19 2.27
CA ASP A 36 -1.82 -7.54 1.91
C ASP A 36 -2.25 -8.40 3.12
N SER A 37 -1.44 -8.39 4.19
CA SER A 37 -1.68 -9.19 5.40
C SER A 37 -2.79 -8.63 6.30
N TRP A 38 -3.15 -7.36 6.15
CA TRP A 38 -4.15 -6.67 6.98
C TRP A 38 -5.47 -6.42 6.25
N LEU A 39 -5.48 -6.57 4.92
CA LEU A 39 -6.60 -6.24 4.04
C LEU A 39 -7.94 -6.87 4.48
N ASN A 40 -7.91 -8.13 4.93
CA ASN A 40 -9.12 -8.86 5.34
C ASN A 40 -9.57 -8.54 6.78
N THR A 41 -8.73 -7.87 7.57
CA THR A 41 -9.02 -7.50 8.97
C THR A 41 -9.30 -6.00 9.14
N HIS A 42 -9.35 -5.25 8.04
CA HIS A 42 -9.65 -3.82 8.08
C HIS A 42 -11.06 -3.57 8.65
N PRO A 43 -11.22 -2.76 9.72
CA PRO A 43 -12.52 -2.50 10.33
C PRO A 43 -13.56 -1.89 9.37
N GLY A 44 -13.13 -1.05 8.43
CA GLY A 44 -13.99 -0.48 7.39
C GLY A 44 -14.26 -1.43 6.20
N GLY A 45 -13.75 -2.65 6.26
CA GLY A 45 -13.86 -3.66 5.20
C GLY A 45 -12.85 -3.48 4.06
N LYS A 46 -12.66 -4.54 3.28
CA LYS A 46 -11.70 -4.61 2.18
C LYS A 46 -11.90 -3.52 1.11
N LEU A 47 -13.16 -3.23 0.78
CA LEU A 47 -13.51 -2.30 -0.31
C LEU A 47 -12.97 -0.88 -0.07
N ALA A 48 -13.00 -0.42 1.19
CA ALA A 48 -12.47 0.88 1.57
C ALA A 48 -10.98 1.02 1.19
N ILE A 49 -10.17 -0.02 1.46
CA ILE A 49 -8.76 -0.04 1.07
C ILE A 49 -8.59 -0.13 -0.45
N GLN A 50 -9.42 -0.91 -1.14
CA GLN A 50 -9.31 -1.09 -2.59
C GLN A 50 -9.47 0.23 -3.37
N HIS A 51 -10.27 1.18 -2.86
CA HIS A 51 -10.40 2.53 -3.45
C HIS A 51 -9.15 3.41 -3.28
N MET A 52 -8.20 3.00 -2.42
CA MET A 52 -6.99 3.76 -2.09
C MET A 52 -5.72 3.15 -2.69
N VAL A 53 -5.80 2.00 -3.36
CA VAL A 53 -4.62 1.37 -3.96
C VAL A 53 -3.91 2.31 -4.93
N GLY A 54 -2.62 2.52 -4.72
CA GLY A 54 -1.77 3.42 -5.51
C GLY A 54 -1.99 4.91 -5.26
N ARG A 55 -2.79 5.28 -4.26
CA ARG A 55 -3.11 6.67 -3.91
C ARG A 55 -2.50 7.07 -2.57
N ASP A 56 -2.37 8.37 -2.38
CA ASP A 56 -2.14 8.96 -1.05
C ASP A 56 -3.41 8.86 -0.22
N ALA A 57 -3.30 8.17 0.91
CA ALA A 57 -4.37 7.90 1.85
C ALA A 57 -4.19 8.67 3.17
N THR A 58 -3.27 9.63 3.22
CA THR A 58 -2.96 10.42 4.42
C THR A 58 -4.22 11.05 5.03
N ASP A 59 -5.08 11.65 4.23
CA ASP A 59 -6.30 12.32 4.73
C ASP A 59 -7.38 11.34 5.24
N GLU A 60 -7.32 10.08 4.81
CA GLU A 60 -8.30 9.03 5.14
C GLU A 60 -7.90 8.24 6.40
N ILE A 61 -6.64 8.34 6.84
CA ILE A 61 -6.10 7.68 8.03
C ILE A 61 -6.00 8.72 9.15
N LYS A 62 -6.90 8.65 10.13
CA LYS A 62 -7.00 9.57 11.29
C LYS A 62 -6.89 8.83 12.61
#